data_AF-A0A2N0NJE5-F1
#
_entry.id   AF-A0A2N0NJE5-F1
#
_cell.length_a   1.000
_cell.length_b   1.000
_cell.length_c   1.000
_cell.angle_alpha   90.00
_cell.angle_beta   90.00
_cell.angle_gamma   90.00
#
_symmetry.space_group_name_H-M   'P 1'
#
loop_
_entity.id
_entity.type
_entity.pdbx_description
1 polymer ?
#
loop_
_entity_poly.entity_id
_entity_poly.type
_entity_poly.pdbx_seq_one_letter_code
_entity_poly.pdbx_strand_id
1 'polypeptide(L)'
;MLDVATILIERGHNVILLTAGKYEPSSEYPGLKQITLGPKMTVKQVKMDIHKDFDYRTMVPFMEFTTAAYNVTYEKFKNAAKENNIDLFICDVLANEPCIDVANNLNKPVVGFTLSMQMMDPKPYKSDPMYGCNISLENESIFERFRCALIQPLKIAYAYGPFMRKLNDIRDQMNIKSVSGKVPKVSLALIDTFFGFE
;
A
#
# COMPACT_ATOMS: atom_id res chain seq x y z
N MET A 1 -0.18 12.11 2.09
CA MET A 1 0.62 12.08 0.83
C MET A 1 0.45 13.34 -0.01
N LEU A 2 -0.77 13.89 -0.17
CA LEU A 2 -0.99 15.11 -0.95
C LEU A 2 -0.27 16.34 -0.35
N ASP A 3 -0.27 16.53 0.96
CA ASP A 3 0.50 17.62 1.59
C ASP A 3 2.01 17.52 1.35
N VAL A 4 2.54 16.29 1.37
CA VAL A 4 3.94 16.04 1.01
C VAL A 4 4.20 16.43 -0.45
N ALA A 5 3.26 16.14 -1.36
CA ALA A 5 3.35 16.57 -2.75
C ALA A 5 3.35 18.10 -2.87
N THR A 6 2.50 18.81 -2.12
CA THR A 6 2.47 20.28 -2.08
C THR A 6 3.81 20.86 -1.65
N ILE A 7 4.37 20.38 -0.54
CA ILE A 7 5.68 20.84 -0.05
C ILE A 7 6.79 20.60 -1.07
N LEU A 8 6.75 19.47 -1.80
CA LEU A 8 7.71 19.19 -2.86
C LEU A 8 7.56 20.17 -4.04
N ILE A 9 6.32 20.49 -4.44
CA ILE A 9 6.04 21.48 -5.49
C ILE A 9 6.53 22.87 -5.07
N GLU A 10 6.25 23.30 -3.83
CA GLU A 10 6.72 24.58 -3.28
C GLU A 10 8.25 24.69 -3.26
N ARG A 11 8.93 23.57 -3.09
CA ARG A 11 10.40 23.47 -3.17
C ARG A 11 10.94 23.40 -4.61
N GLY A 12 10.07 23.51 -5.61
CA GLY A 12 10.43 23.56 -7.02
C GLY A 12 10.54 22.20 -7.70
N HIS A 13 10.06 21.12 -7.08
CA HIS A 13 10.03 19.80 -7.71
C HIS A 13 8.79 19.64 -8.61
N ASN A 14 8.97 18.99 -9.76
CA ASN A 14 7.85 18.60 -10.61
C ASN A 14 7.22 17.30 -10.07
N VAL A 15 5.97 17.37 -9.62
CA VAL A 15 5.27 16.23 -9.03
C VAL A 15 4.08 15.81 -9.90
N ILE A 16 3.97 14.51 -10.16
CA ILE A 16 2.87 13.92 -10.91
C ILE A 16 2.18 12.87 -10.03
N LEU A 17 0.87 13.04 -9.83
CA LEU A 17 0.05 12.10 -9.08
C LEU A 17 -0.58 11.06 -10.02
N LEU A 18 -0.27 9.78 -9.81
CA LEU A 18 -0.96 8.67 -10.46
C LEU A 18 -1.99 8.09 -9.51
N THR A 19 -3.28 8.30 -9.78
CA THR A 19 -4.37 7.78 -8.93
C THR A 19 -5.64 7.49 -9.73
N ALA A 20 -6.52 6.68 -9.16
CA ALA A 20 -7.82 6.37 -9.74
C ALA A 20 -8.80 7.55 -9.59
N GLY A 21 -9.74 7.65 -10.52
CA GLY A 21 -10.71 8.73 -10.61
C GLY A 21 -10.13 10.00 -11.22
N LYS A 22 -10.96 11.04 -11.25
CA LYS A 22 -10.53 12.42 -11.47
C LYS A 22 -10.47 13.08 -10.11
N TYR A 23 -9.26 13.26 -9.63
CA TYR A 23 -8.96 14.33 -8.70
C TYR A 23 -8.67 15.52 -9.61
N GLU A 24 -9.74 16.16 -10.13
CA GLU A 24 -9.54 17.55 -10.56
C GLU A 24 -8.82 18.20 -9.38
N PRO A 25 -7.60 18.78 -9.57
CA PRO A 25 -6.85 19.32 -8.46
C PRO A 25 -7.84 20.19 -7.71
N SER A 26 -8.21 19.73 -6.51
CA SER A 26 -9.17 20.44 -5.69
C SER A 26 -8.63 21.86 -5.59
N SER A 27 -9.50 22.83 -5.32
CA SER A 27 -9.05 24.18 -4.96
C SER A 27 -7.92 24.19 -3.92
N GLU A 28 -7.74 23.09 -3.17
CA GLU A 28 -6.71 22.82 -2.18
C GLU A 28 -5.32 22.51 -2.75
N TYR A 29 -5.19 21.92 -3.95
CA TYR A 29 -3.89 21.54 -4.55
C TYR A 29 -3.72 22.04 -5.99
N PRO A 30 -3.81 23.36 -6.23
CA PRO A 30 -3.66 23.92 -7.56
C PRO A 30 -2.25 23.65 -8.12
N GLY A 31 -2.17 23.09 -9.33
CA GLY A 31 -0.91 22.84 -10.03
C GLY A 31 -0.37 21.41 -9.96
N LEU A 32 -0.95 20.52 -9.14
CA LEU A 32 -0.58 19.11 -9.13
C LEU A 32 -1.08 18.41 -10.41
N LYS A 33 -0.15 17.97 -11.26
CA LYS A 33 -0.49 17.21 -12.48
C LYS A 33 -0.98 15.81 -12.08
N GLN A 34 -2.19 15.44 -12.50
CA GLN A 34 -2.71 14.08 -12.29
C GLN A 34 -2.69 13.27 -13.60
N ILE A 35 -2.28 12.01 -13.52
CA ILE A 35 -2.53 10.99 -14.56
C ILE A 35 -3.48 9.94 -13.96
N THR A 36 -4.60 9.70 -14.64
CA THR A 36 -5.64 8.79 -14.11
C THR A 36 -5.31 7.32 -14.36
N LEU A 37 -5.38 6.51 -13.29
CA LEU A 37 -5.26 5.05 -13.38
C LEU A 37 -6.56 4.38 -13.85
N GLY A 38 -7.68 5.11 -13.91
CA GLY A 38 -8.98 4.56 -14.30
C GLY A 38 -10.12 5.22 -13.51
N PRO A 39 -11.34 4.65 -13.53
CA PRO A 39 -12.46 5.17 -12.74
C PRO A 39 -12.18 5.09 -11.23
N LYS A 40 -12.80 5.99 -10.45
CA LYS A 40 -12.68 6.01 -8.98
C LYS A 40 -13.24 4.71 -8.40
N MET A 41 -12.52 4.10 -7.47
CA MET A 41 -13.05 2.97 -6.70
C MET A 41 -14.21 3.44 -5.82
N THR A 42 -15.29 2.69 -5.81
CA THR A 42 -16.41 2.94 -4.89
C THR A 42 -16.30 2.02 -3.66
N VAL A 43 -16.65 2.53 -2.48
CA VAL A 43 -16.66 1.74 -1.22
C VAL A 43 -17.47 0.43 -1.36
N LYS A 44 -18.53 0.46 -2.19
CA LYS A 44 -19.35 -0.73 -2.52
C LYS A 44 -18.57 -1.82 -3.27
N GLN A 45 -17.62 -1.47 -4.12
CA GLN A 45 -16.77 -2.45 -4.83
C GLN A 45 -15.80 -3.15 -3.86
N VAL A 46 -15.43 -2.48 -2.78
CA VAL A 46 -14.45 -2.98 -1.81
C VAL A 46 -15.12 -3.73 -0.64
N LYS A 47 -16.46 -3.64 -0.52
CA LYS A 47 -17.26 -4.26 0.57
C LYS A 47 -16.72 -3.97 1.98
N MET A 48 -16.01 -2.86 2.16
CA MET A 48 -15.53 -2.43 3.48
C MET A 48 -16.63 -1.63 4.17
N ASP A 49 -17.00 -2.08 5.37
CA ASP A 49 -17.82 -1.32 6.29
C ASP A 49 -16.89 -0.51 7.21
N ILE A 50 -16.79 0.78 6.96
CA ILE A 50 -15.89 1.69 7.71
C ILE A 50 -16.37 1.95 9.14
N HIS A 51 -17.57 1.50 9.52
CA HIS A 51 -18.14 1.67 10.85
C HIS A 51 -18.00 0.43 11.74
N LYS A 52 -17.42 -0.65 11.22
CA LYS A 52 -17.15 -1.87 11.99
C LYS A 52 -15.68 -1.98 12.37
N ASP A 53 -15.43 -2.72 13.45
CA ASP A 53 -14.08 -3.14 13.82
C ASP A 53 -13.37 -3.78 12.63
N PHE A 54 -12.09 -3.47 12.50
CA PHE A 54 -11.28 -3.93 11.39
C PHE A 54 -11.17 -5.46 11.40
N ASP A 55 -11.59 -6.10 10.30
CA ASP A 55 -11.40 -7.52 10.05
C ASP A 55 -10.47 -7.69 8.85
N TYR A 56 -9.30 -8.33 9.04
CA TYR A 56 -8.34 -8.56 7.96
C TYR A 56 -8.96 -9.25 6.73
N ARG A 57 -10.09 -9.97 6.88
CA ARG A 57 -10.82 -10.61 5.77
C ARG A 57 -11.49 -9.60 4.86
N THR A 58 -11.89 -8.42 5.35
CA THR A 58 -12.48 -7.36 4.53
C THR A 58 -11.47 -6.74 3.58
N MET A 59 -10.16 -6.95 3.81
CA MET A 59 -9.10 -6.57 2.87
C MET A 59 -8.94 -7.54 1.70
N VAL A 60 -9.43 -8.79 1.80
CA VAL A 60 -9.23 -9.78 0.73
C VAL A 60 -9.85 -9.31 -0.60
N PRO A 61 -11.11 -8.84 -0.66
CA PRO A 61 -11.68 -8.32 -1.91
C PRO A 61 -10.91 -7.12 -2.47
N PHE A 62 -10.37 -6.27 -1.60
CA PHE A 62 -9.54 -5.14 -2.01
C PHE A 62 -8.25 -5.60 -2.71
N MET A 63 -7.55 -6.56 -2.09
CA MET A 63 -6.33 -7.14 -2.63
C MET A 63 -6.58 -7.90 -3.94
N GLU A 64 -7.70 -8.62 -4.06
CA GLU A 64 -8.10 -9.28 -5.30
C GLU A 64 -8.35 -8.27 -6.43
N PHE A 65 -9.00 -7.14 -6.10
CA PHE A 65 -9.26 -6.06 -7.04
C PHE A 65 -7.96 -5.42 -7.55
N THR A 66 -7.03 -5.08 -6.65
CA THR A 66 -5.75 -4.47 -7.05
C THR A 66 -4.90 -5.44 -7.89
N THR A 67 -4.93 -6.74 -7.57
CA THR A 67 -4.27 -7.78 -8.38
C THR A 67 -4.88 -7.89 -9.77
N ALA A 68 -6.22 -7.85 -9.88
CA ALA A 68 -6.89 -7.94 -11.17
C ALA A 68 -6.52 -6.78 -12.10
N ALA A 69 -6.25 -5.59 -11.54
CA ALA A 69 -5.83 -4.40 -12.27
C ALA A 69 -4.30 -4.26 -12.39
N TYR A 70 -3.51 -5.20 -11.88
CA TYR A 70 -2.05 -5.05 -11.73
C TYR A 70 -1.36 -4.74 -13.06
N ASN A 71 -1.61 -5.53 -14.10
CA ASN A 71 -0.94 -5.41 -15.41
C ASN A 71 -1.18 -4.03 -16.06
N VAL A 72 -2.43 -3.58 -16.08
CA VAL A 72 -2.83 -2.29 -16.63
C VAL A 72 -2.22 -1.16 -15.81
N THR A 73 -2.21 -1.30 -14.48
CA THR A 73 -1.67 -0.29 -13.57
C THR A 73 -0.14 -0.20 -13.71
N TYR A 74 0.55 -1.34 -13.80
CA TYR A 74 1.99 -1.43 -14.01
C TYR A 74 2.43 -0.73 -15.29
N GLU A 75 1.78 -1.01 -16.43
CA GLU A 75 2.14 -0.35 -17.69
C GLU A 75 1.86 1.15 -17.66
N LYS A 76 0.81 1.61 -16.97
CA LYS A 76 0.57 3.05 -16.76
C LYS A 76 1.67 3.72 -15.94
N PHE A 77 2.10 3.11 -14.83
CA PHE A 77 3.22 3.62 -14.03
C PHE A 77 4.51 3.67 -14.86
N LYS A 78 4.81 2.59 -15.59
CA LYS A 78 6.01 2.48 -16.43
C LYS A 78 6.03 3.51 -17.56
N ASN A 79 4.91 3.70 -18.26
CA ASN A 79 4.82 4.68 -19.35
C ASN A 79 4.93 6.11 -18.81
N ALA A 80 4.19 6.44 -17.76
CA ALA A 80 4.28 7.76 -17.12
C ALA A 80 5.71 8.06 -16.64
N ALA A 81 6.38 7.07 -16.05
CA ALA A 81 7.75 7.21 -15.59
C ALA A 81 8.75 7.51 -16.72
N LYS A 82 8.61 6.81 -17.85
CA LYS A 82 9.48 7.00 -19.02
C LYS A 82 9.20 8.32 -19.75
N GLU A 83 7.93 8.63 -19.98
CA GLU A 83 7.51 9.83 -20.71
C GLU A 83 7.85 11.13 -19.97
N ASN A 84 7.82 11.10 -18.64
CA ASN A 84 8.07 12.28 -17.80
C ASN A 84 9.45 12.26 -17.13
N ASN A 85 10.32 11.30 -17.47
CA ASN A 85 11.67 11.14 -16.87
C ASN A 85 11.66 11.18 -15.34
N ILE A 86 10.82 10.34 -14.71
CA ILE A 86 10.67 10.33 -13.24
C ILE A 86 11.95 9.87 -12.55
N ASP A 87 12.37 10.62 -11.54
CA ASP A 87 13.60 10.36 -10.76
C ASP A 87 13.35 9.72 -9.39
N LEU A 88 12.16 9.89 -8.83
CA LEU A 88 11.79 9.37 -7.51
C LEU A 88 10.35 8.88 -7.52
N PHE A 89 10.12 7.71 -6.94
CA PHE A 89 8.78 7.18 -6.71
C PHE A 89 8.40 7.33 -5.24
N ILE A 90 7.18 7.78 -4.97
CA ILE A 90 6.56 7.73 -3.65
C ILE A 90 5.34 6.83 -3.79
N CYS A 91 5.39 5.64 -3.20
CA CYS A 91 4.39 4.59 -3.40
C CYS A 91 3.72 4.25 -2.08
N ASP A 92 2.40 4.14 -2.08
CA ASP A 92 1.72 3.46 -0.98
C ASP A 92 2.20 2.00 -0.90
N VAL A 93 2.52 1.54 0.30
CA VAL A 93 2.99 0.17 0.55
C VAL A 93 1.82 -0.83 0.50
N LEU A 94 0.60 -0.38 0.76
CA LEU A 94 -0.60 -1.19 0.77
C LEU A 94 -1.27 -1.22 -0.61
N ALA A 95 -1.28 -2.39 -1.24
CA ALA A 95 -2.03 -2.67 -2.47
C ALA A 95 -1.67 -1.77 -3.68
N ASN A 96 -0.46 -1.21 -3.69
CA ASN A 96 0.12 -0.46 -4.80
C ASN A 96 1.51 -0.98 -5.20
N GLU A 97 1.61 -2.31 -5.25
CA GLU A 97 2.77 -3.07 -5.69
C GLU A 97 3.26 -2.69 -7.09
N PRO A 98 2.40 -2.38 -8.09
CA PRO A 98 2.86 -1.90 -9.38
C PRO A 98 3.81 -0.69 -9.29
N CYS A 99 3.56 0.26 -8.40
CA CYS A 99 4.41 1.44 -8.23
C CYS A 99 5.81 1.06 -7.76
N ILE A 100 5.90 0.18 -6.77
CA ILE A 100 7.17 -0.30 -6.19
C ILE A 100 7.93 -1.16 -7.21
N ASP A 101 7.23 -2.05 -7.91
CA ASP A 101 7.83 -2.96 -8.89
C ASP A 101 8.36 -2.21 -10.11
N VAL A 102 7.63 -1.19 -10.61
CA VAL A 102 8.13 -0.31 -11.69
C VAL A 102 9.37 0.44 -11.25
N ALA A 103 9.37 1.05 -10.06
CA ALA A 103 10.52 1.79 -9.56
C ALA A 103 11.77 0.90 -9.48
N ASN A 104 11.63 -0.28 -8.89
CA ASN A 104 12.70 -1.26 -8.78
C ASN A 104 13.19 -1.74 -10.15
N ASN A 105 12.29 -2.05 -11.08
CA ASN A 105 12.67 -2.50 -12.43
C ASN A 105 13.36 -1.40 -13.27
N LEU A 106 13.02 -0.14 -13.03
CA LEU A 106 13.68 1.01 -13.65
C LEU A 106 14.95 1.45 -12.91
N ASN A 107 15.34 0.76 -11.83
CA ASN A 107 16.42 1.14 -10.92
C ASN A 107 16.29 2.58 -10.39
N LYS A 108 15.06 3.01 -10.11
CA LYS A 108 14.75 4.32 -9.54
C LYS A 108 14.52 4.19 -8.03
N PRO A 109 14.95 5.17 -7.22
CA PRO A 109 14.69 5.18 -5.79
C PRO A 109 13.17 5.21 -5.53
N VAL A 110 12.75 4.46 -4.50
CA VAL A 110 11.36 4.41 -4.07
C VAL A 110 11.25 4.68 -2.58
N VAL A 111 10.35 5.60 -2.24
CA VAL A 111 9.92 5.90 -0.88
C VAL A 111 8.59 5.21 -0.66
N GLY A 112 8.57 4.24 0.25
CA GLY A 112 7.32 3.64 0.72
C GLY A 112 6.58 4.62 1.62
N PHE A 113 5.29 4.79 1.40
CA PHE A 113 4.38 5.53 2.26
C PHE A 113 3.37 4.55 2.84
N THR A 114 3.14 4.55 4.15
CA THR A 114 2.14 3.67 4.74
C THR A 114 1.48 4.30 5.95
N LEU A 115 0.21 3.97 6.15
CA LEU A 115 -0.54 4.27 7.36
C LEU A 115 -0.35 3.18 8.44
N SER A 116 0.25 2.02 8.09
CA SER A 116 0.43 0.90 9.01
C SER A 116 1.90 0.59 9.27
N MET A 117 2.34 0.91 10.48
CA MET A 117 3.71 0.67 10.94
C MET A 117 4.10 -0.82 10.91
N GLN A 118 3.13 -1.73 11.05
CA GLN A 118 3.38 -3.17 11.06
C GLN A 118 3.66 -3.77 9.67
N MET A 119 3.28 -3.09 8.58
CA MET A 119 3.58 -3.58 7.23
C MET A 119 5.06 -3.42 6.85
N MET A 120 5.77 -2.49 7.48
CA MET A 120 7.18 -2.20 7.20
C MET A 120 8.13 -2.70 8.29
N ASP A 121 7.71 -2.70 9.56
CA ASP A 121 8.50 -3.19 10.70
C ASP A 121 7.59 -3.85 11.77
N PRO A 122 7.21 -5.13 11.56
CA PRO A 122 6.34 -5.85 12.49
C PRO A 122 7.07 -6.07 13.81
N LYS A 123 6.55 -5.47 14.88
CA LYS A 123 7.04 -5.63 16.25
C LYS A 123 5.90 -6.08 17.16
N PRO A 124 6.15 -7.02 18.09
CA PRO A 124 5.12 -7.60 18.95
C PRO A 124 4.47 -6.60 19.92
N TYR A 125 5.09 -5.44 20.16
CA TYR A 125 4.61 -4.39 21.07
C TYR A 125 3.88 -3.24 20.35
N LYS A 126 3.65 -3.32 19.04
CA LYS A 126 2.90 -2.29 18.29
C LYS A 126 1.45 -2.75 18.13
N SER A 127 0.46 -1.89 18.33
CA SER A 127 -0.94 -2.19 17.95
C SER A 127 -1.03 -2.42 16.45
N ASP A 128 -1.83 -3.40 16.05
CA ASP A 128 -2.31 -3.49 14.67
C ASP A 128 -3.75 -4.02 14.65
N PRO A 129 -4.69 -3.19 14.16
CA PRO A 129 -6.07 -3.59 13.97
C PRO A 129 -6.24 -4.89 13.17
N MET A 130 -5.30 -5.24 12.28
CA MET A 130 -5.33 -6.50 11.51
C MET A 130 -5.32 -7.74 12.41
N TYR A 131 -4.59 -7.71 13.52
CA TYR A 131 -4.47 -8.87 14.40
C TYR A 131 -5.59 -8.93 15.45
N GLY A 132 -6.27 -7.81 15.74
CA GLY A 132 -7.33 -7.76 16.75
C GLY A 132 -6.82 -8.27 18.12
N CYS A 133 -5.61 -7.86 18.48
CA CYS A 133 -4.90 -8.26 19.68
C CYS A 133 -4.49 -7.03 20.49
N ASN A 134 -4.48 -7.17 21.81
CA ASN A 134 -4.01 -6.11 22.69
C ASN A 134 -2.52 -5.83 22.48
N ILE A 135 -2.13 -4.55 22.63
CA ILE A 135 -0.75 -4.07 22.44
C ILE A 135 0.20 -4.74 23.44
N SER A 136 -0.27 -4.92 24.67
CA SER A 136 0.40 -5.69 25.70
C SER A 136 -0.34 -6.99 25.94
N LEU A 137 0.40 -8.09 25.92
CA LEU A 137 -0.10 -9.42 26.27
C LEU A 137 0.34 -9.84 27.68
N GLU A 138 0.95 -8.93 28.47
CA GLU A 138 1.52 -9.24 29.79
C GLU A 138 0.48 -9.70 30.81
N ASN A 139 -0.75 -9.23 30.68
CA ASN A 139 -1.88 -9.59 31.54
C ASN A 139 -2.85 -10.56 30.86
N GLU A 140 -2.55 -10.99 29.63
CA GLU A 140 -3.39 -11.92 28.88
C GLU A 140 -3.14 -13.36 29.29
N SER A 141 -4.16 -14.19 29.11
CA SER A 141 -4.05 -15.64 29.31
C SER A 141 -3.02 -16.27 28.37
N ILE A 142 -2.49 -17.44 28.75
CA ILE A 142 -1.58 -18.21 27.88
C ILE A 142 -2.23 -18.49 26.52
N PHE A 143 -3.54 -18.78 26.51
CA PHE A 143 -4.27 -19.05 25.27
C PHE A 143 -4.37 -17.80 24.38
N GLU A 144 -4.66 -16.62 24.96
CA GLU A 144 -4.70 -15.38 24.18
C GLU A 144 -3.32 -14.99 23.63
N ARG A 145 -2.26 -15.19 24.41
CA ARG A 145 -0.88 -15.04 23.92
C ARG A 145 -0.59 -15.96 22.73
N PHE A 146 -0.95 -17.24 22.85
CA PHE A 146 -0.78 -18.23 21.78
C PHE A 146 -1.61 -17.88 20.54
N ARG A 147 -2.86 -17.45 20.73
CA ARG A 147 -3.74 -16.99 19.65
C ARG A 147 -3.11 -15.82 18.90
N CYS A 148 -2.68 -14.78 19.62
CA CYS A 148 -2.11 -13.57 19.04
C CYS A 148 -0.75 -13.79 18.39
N ALA A 149 0.13 -14.58 19.00
CA ALA A 149 1.50 -14.78 18.50
C ALA A 149 1.59 -15.80 17.34
N LEU A 150 0.66 -16.75 17.25
CA LEU A 150 0.75 -17.86 16.29
C LEU A 150 -0.51 -18.04 15.46
N ILE A 151 -1.67 -18.26 16.10
CA ILE A 151 -2.91 -18.60 15.37
C ILE A 151 -3.33 -17.46 14.43
N GLN A 152 -3.34 -16.22 14.93
CA GLN A 152 -3.80 -15.07 14.17
C GLN A 152 -2.89 -14.75 12.96
N PRO A 153 -1.55 -14.68 13.10
CA PRO A 153 -0.66 -14.56 11.95
C PRO A 153 -0.86 -15.66 10.91
N LEU A 154 -1.04 -16.92 11.34
CA LEU A 154 -1.28 -18.04 10.42
C LEU A 154 -2.62 -17.89 9.67
N LYS A 155 -3.68 -17.45 10.36
CA LYS A 155 -4.98 -17.18 9.72
C LYS A 155 -4.90 -16.06 8.67
N ILE A 156 -4.16 -14.99 8.97
CA ILE A 156 -3.94 -13.87 8.04
C ILE A 156 -3.13 -14.35 6.84
N ALA A 157 -2.02 -15.06 7.08
CA ALA A 157 -1.17 -15.62 6.02
C ALA A 157 -1.95 -16.59 5.12
N TYR A 158 -2.80 -17.44 5.70
CA TYR A 158 -3.67 -18.34 4.94
C TYR A 158 -4.68 -17.58 4.07
N ALA A 159 -5.30 -16.52 4.62
CA ALA A 159 -6.26 -15.71 3.88
C ALA A 159 -5.63 -14.92 2.73
N TYR A 160 -4.39 -14.43 2.89
CA TYR A 160 -3.69 -13.63 1.87
C TYR A 160 -2.84 -14.47 0.92
N GLY A 161 -2.58 -15.74 1.23
CA GLY A 161 -1.79 -16.65 0.40
C GLY A 161 -2.26 -16.79 -1.06
N PRO A 162 -3.58 -16.92 -1.36
CA PRO A 162 -4.07 -16.95 -2.74
C PRO A 162 -3.74 -15.67 -3.52
N PHE A 163 -3.93 -14.50 -2.92
CA PHE A 163 -3.58 -13.21 -3.50
C PHE A 163 -2.09 -13.12 -3.83
N MET A 164 -1.23 -13.45 -2.87
CA MET A 164 0.23 -13.39 -3.06
C MET A 164 0.72 -14.30 -4.19
N ARG A 165 0.13 -15.51 -4.31
CA ARG A 165 0.44 -16.43 -5.41
C ARG A 165 0.04 -15.84 -6.76
N LYS A 166 -1.20 -15.36 -6.88
CA LYS A 166 -1.71 -14.76 -8.12
C LYS A 166 -0.88 -13.55 -8.56
N LEU A 167 -0.47 -12.70 -7.61
CA LEU A 167 0.37 -11.56 -7.89
C LEU A 167 1.77 -11.98 -8.41
N ASN A 168 2.37 -13.00 -7.81
CA ASN A 168 3.65 -13.53 -8.27
C ASN A 168 3.53 -14.18 -9.65
N ASP A 169 2.46 -14.92 -9.94
CA ASP A 169 2.21 -15.49 -11.27
C ASP A 169 2.13 -14.40 -12.34
N ILE A 170 1.47 -13.27 -12.05
CA ILE A 170 1.40 -12.12 -12.96
C ILE A 170 2.78 -11.48 -13.15
N ARG A 171 3.56 -11.31 -12.08
CA ARG A 171 4.93 -10.78 -12.15
C ARG A 171 5.82 -11.65 -13.04
N ASP A 172 5.76 -12.97 -12.86
CA ASP A 172 6.53 -13.93 -13.63
C ASP A 172 6.15 -13.87 -15.12
N GLN A 173 4.85 -13.80 -15.44
CA GLN A 173 4.35 -13.60 -16.81
C GLN A 173 4.87 -12.31 -17.46
N MET A 174 5.10 -11.27 -16.66
CA MET A 174 5.62 -9.98 -17.10
C MET A 174 7.15 -9.87 -17.03
N ASN A 175 7.86 -10.95 -16.68
CA ASN A 175 9.31 -10.97 -16.44
C ASN A 175 9.78 -9.96 -15.38
N ILE A 176 8.94 -9.70 -14.38
CA ILE A 176 9.25 -8.84 -13.24
C ILE A 176 9.87 -9.71 -12.16
N LYS A 177 11.04 -9.33 -11.64
CA LYS A 177 11.65 -10.06 -10.52
C LYS A 177 10.72 -10.00 -9.32
N SER A 178 10.18 -11.16 -8.94
CA SER A 178 9.40 -11.28 -7.73
C SER A 178 10.25 -10.89 -6.52
N VAL A 179 9.73 -9.97 -5.70
CA VAL A 179 10.39 -9.61 -4.45
C VAL A 179 10.12 -10.73 -3.46
N SER A 180 11.06 -11.68 -3.39
CA SER A 180 11.13 -12.70 -2.33
C SER A 180 11.50 -12.02 -1.01
N GLY A 181 10.50 -11.44 -0.33
CA GLY A 181 10.71 -10.76 0.94
C GLY A 181 9.40 -10.45 1.64
N LYS A 182 9.39 -10.54 2.97
CA LYS A 182 8.24 -10.15 3.81
C LYS A 182 7.96 -8.64 3.78
N VAL A 183 8.91 -7.83 3.31
CA VAL A 183 8.86 -6.36 3.32
C VAL A 183 9.12 -5.83 1.92
N PRO A 184 8.32 -4.88 1.42
CA PRO A 184 8.57 -4.23 0.14
C PRO A 184 9.95 -3.57 0.13
N LYS A 185 10.72 -3.81 -0.94
CA LYS A 185 12.07 -3.27 -1.07
C LYS A 185 11.98 -1.78 -1.42
N VAL A 186 12.03 -0.94 -0.38
CA VAL A 186 12.06 0.52 -0.52
C VAL A 186 13.36 1.12 0.02
N SER A 187 13.75 2.27 -0.52
CA SER A 187 14.95 3.00 -0.09
C SER A 187 14.72 3.76 1.22
N LEU A 188 13.49 4.26 1.42
CA LEU A 188 13.04 4.99 2.60
C LEU A 188 11.57 4.65 2.85
N ALA A 189 11.15 4.64 4.12
CA ALA A 189 9.76 4.49 4.49
C ALA A 189 9.27 5.71 5.28
N LEU A 190 8.22 6.37 4.78
CA LEU A 190 7.44 7.36 5.50
C LEU A 190 6.24 6.64 6.11
N ILE A 191 6.17 6.65 7.42
CA ILE A 191 5.07 6.03 8.15
C ILE A 191 4.25 7.16 8.75
N ASP A 192 3.02 7.30 8.26
CA ASP A 192 2.06 8.18 8.89
C ASP A 192 1.54 7.50 10.15
N THR A 193 2.10 7.92 11.28
CA THR A 193 1.79 7.37 12.60
C THR A 193 0.93 8.33 13.41
N PHE A 194 0.33 9.34 12.76
CA PHE A 194 -0.39 10.39 13.46
C PHE A 194 -1.63 9.82 14.16
N PHE A 195 -1.45 9.46 15.43
CA PHE A 195 -2.50 9.32 16.43
C PHE A 195 -2.63 10.68 17.15
N GLY A 196 -3.30 11.63 16.50
CA GLY A 196 -3.65 12.91 17.13
C GLY A 196 -5.12 13.18 16.91
N PHE A 197 -5.88 13.29 17.99
CA PHE A 197 -7.23 13.84 17.95
C PHE A 197 -7.13 15.31 17.54
N GLU A 198 -7.96 15.73 16.59
CA GLU A 198 -8.40 17.13 16.50
C GLU A 198 -9.30 17.48 17.70
#